data_AF-A0A7S0BGY8-F1
#
_entry.id   AF-A0A7S0BGY8-F1
#
_cell.length_a   1.000
_cell.length_b   1.000
_cell.length_c   1.000
_cell.angle_alpha   90.00
_cell.angle_beta   90.00
_cell.angle_gamma   90.00
#
_symmetry.space_group_name_H-M   'P 1'
#
loop_
_entity.id
_entity.type
_entity.pdbx_description
1 polymer ?
#
loop_
_entity_poly.entity_id
_entity_poly.type
_entity_poly.pdbx_seq_one_letter_code
_entity_poly.pdbx_strand_id
1 'polypeptide(L)'
;MFGFVNGAASGITGQVDVKRGTRRICTVRMAEDGDKKDFKGFGDAPKKQEPKKKSKNQIEREAAEARLEKMRKAGMPEYSIWLRQKGEDQWFPVGSLAVQRSSSINEAIFKNEEALWQGARRQYPKIAGKEEETEIGYKLSQFPDENVRLAVRPSEGNPVKNFFDKLLNPLNTDD
;
A
#
# COMPACT_ATOMS: atom_id res chain seq x y z
N MET A 1 58.69 -32.41 -2.05
CA MET A 1 58.72 -33.57 -1.15
C MET A 1 57.29 -34.09 -1.06
N PHE A 2 57.12 -35.37 -1.37
CA PHE A 2 55.86 -36.08 -1.58
C PHE A 2 55.00 -36.20 -0.32
N GLY A 3 53.69 -36.30 -0.51
CA GLY A 3 52.75 -36.69 0.53
C GLY A 3 51.33 -36.83 0.00
N PHE A 4 51.10 -37.81 -0.87
CA PHE A 4 49.76 -38.24 -1.32
C PHE A 4 49.31 -39.40 -0.42
N VAL A 5 48.16 -39.28 0.25
CA VAL A 5 47.39 -40.43 0.78
C VAL A 5 45.91 -40.18 0.46
N ASN A 6 45.37 -41.10 -0.34
CA ASN A 6 43.96 -41.34 -0.64
C ASN A 6 43.22 -41.87 0.59
N GLY A 7 41.91 -41.62 0.70
CA GLY A 7 41.07 -42.43 1.58
C GLY A 7 39.64 -41.96 1.80
N ALA A 8 38.71 -42.62 1.11
CA ALA A 8 37.31 -42.87 1.48
C ALA A 8 36.30 -41.71 1.41
N ALA A 9 35.51 -41.76 0.34
CA ALA A 9 34.17 -41.20 0.29
C ALA A 9 33.25 -41.93 1.29
N SER A 10 32.47 -41.16 2.04
CA SER A 10 31.14 -41.58 2.49
C SER A 10 30.31 -40.32 2.71
N GLY A 11 29.25 -40.20 1.91
CA GLY A 11 28.31 -39.08 1.96
C GLY A 11 27.58 -39.04 3.30
N ILE A 12 27.43 -37.83 3.82
CA ILE A 12 26.44 -37.54 4.86
C ILE A 12 25.66 -36.32 4.38
N THR A 13 24.65 -36.62 3.59
CA THR A 13 23.52 -35.77 3.27
C THR A 13 22.86 -35.38 4.58
N GLY A 14 22.99 -34.13 5.01
CA GLY A 14 22.26 -33.57 6.14
C GLY A 14 20.77 -33.46 5.81
N GLN A 15 20.05 -34.55 6.02
CA GLN A 15 18.61 -34.66 5.87
C GLN A 15 17.94 -33.94 7.05
N VAL A 16 17.31 -32.81 6.78
CA VAL A 16 16.46 -32.10 7.75
C VAL A 16 15.18 -32.92 7.92
N ASP A 17 15.09 -33.66 9.02
CA ASP A 17 13.98 -34.55 9.34
C ASP A 17 12.75 -33.73 9.76
N VAL A 18 11.91 -33.37 8.79
CA VAL A 18 10.54 -32.89 9.05
C VAL A 18 9.70 -34.10 9.41
N LYS A 19 9.61 -34.41 10.72
CA LYS A 19 8.66 -35.40 11.23
C LYS A 19 7.23 -34.96 10.92
N ARG A 20 6.70 -35.52 9.83
CA ARG A 20 5.32 -35.41 9.39
C ARG A 20 4.42 -36.04 10.45
N GLY A 21 3.76 -35.20 11.24
CA GLY A 21 2.68 -35.63 12.12
C GLY A 21 1.56 -36.26 11.29
N THR A 22 1.44 -37.57 11.40
CA THR A 22 0.40 -38.39 10.80
C THR A 22 -0.96 -37.91 11.30
N ARG A 23 -1.76 -37.30 10.42
CA ARG A 23 -3.18 -37.01 10.71
C ARG A 23 -3.90 -38.36 10.82
N ARG A 24 -4.04 -38.85 12.05
CA ARG A 24 -4.88 -40.00 12.35
C ARG A 24 -6.33 -39.58 12.18
N ILE A 25 -6.99 -40.31 11.29
CA ILE A 25 -8.43 -40.34 11.09
C ILE A 25 -9.07 -40.70 12.43
N CYS A 26 -9.80 -39.77 13.05
CA CYS A 26 -10.60 -40.06 14.22
C CYS A 26 -11.95 -40.61 13.76
N THR A 27 -12.01 -41.94 13.65
CA THR A 27 -13.25 -42.69 13.76
C THR A 27 -13.91 -42.36 15.10
N VAL A 28 -15.11 -41.78 15.07
CA VAL A 28 -15.94 -41.55 16.25
C VAL A 28 -16.47 -42.90 16.73
N ARG A 29 -15.93 -43.42 17.83
CA ARG A 29 -16.60 -44.42 18.67
C ARG A 29 -17.18 -43.68 19.88
N MET A 30 -18.49 -43.79 20.02
CA MET A 30 -19.27 -43.40 21.19
C MET A 30 -18.83 -44.23 22.41
N ALA A 31 -18.71 -43.59 23.58
CA ALA A 31 -19.16 -44.12 24.88
C ALA A 31 -18.87 -43.10 26.01
N GLU A 32 -19.99 -42.65 26.60
CA GLU A 32 -20.29 -42.60 28.05
C GLU A 32 -19.50 -41.68 28.99
N ASP A 33 -20.24 -40.66 29.44
CA ASP A 33 -20.46 -40.18 30.81
C ASP A 33 -19.25 -39.88 31.72
N GLY A 34 -19.13 -38.60 32.08
CA GLY A 34 -18.27 -38.15 33.17
C GLY A 34 -18.28 -36.64 33.32
N ASP A 35 -19.11 -36.17 34.27
CA ASP A 35 -19.20 -34.82 34.86
C ASP A 35 -18.00 -33.90 34.64
N LYS A 36 -18.20 -32.82 33.86
CA LYS A 36 -17.32 -31.64 33.86
C LYS A 36 -18.14 -30.36 33.80
N LYS A 37 -18.49 -29.92 35.01
CA LYS A 37 -18.70 -28.54 35.49
C LYS A 37 -18.69 -27.47 34.38
N ASP A 38 -19.84 -26.83 34.21
CA ASP A 38 -20.09 -25.72 33.32
C ASP A 38 -19.03 -24.62 33.43
N PHE A 39 -18.17 -24.51 32.42
CA PHE A 39 -17.40 -23.29 32.21
C PHE A 39 -18.33 -22.25 31.59
N LYS A 40 -18.88 -21.37 32.45
CA LYS A 40 -19.57 -20.14 32.05
C LYS A 40 -18.56 -19.15 31.47
N GLY A 41 -18.05 -19.45 30.28
CA GLY A 41 -17.12 -18.64 29.52
C GLY A 41 -17.84 -17.80 28.46
N PHE A 42 -17.68 -16.48 28.54
CA PHE A 42 -17.87 -15.47 27.48
C PHE A 42 -18.78 -15.84 26.30
N GLY A 43 -20.11 -15.70 26.49
CA GLY A 43 -21.08 -15.47 25.42
C GLY A 43 -21.49 -16.70 24.59
N ASP A 44 -22.78 -16.73 24.20
CA ASP A 44 -23.36 -17.75 23.33
C ASP A 44 -22.55 -17.98 22.05
N ALA A 45 -22.54 -19.24 21.58
CA ALA A 45 -21.87 -19.66 20.36
C ALA A 45 -22.17 -18.67 19.21
N PRO A 46 -21.15 -18.08 18.56
CA PRO A 46 -21.37 -17.06 17.56
C PRO A 46 -22.21 -17.64 16.42
N LYS A 47 -23.45 -17.17 16.28
CA LYS A 47 -24.25 -17.37 15.07
C LYS A 47 -23.35 -17.06 13.89
N LYS A 48 -23.18 -18.04 13.00
CA LYS A 48 -22.38 -17.96 11.78
C LYS A 48 -22.81 -16.70 11.01
N GLN A 49 -22.08 -15.61 11.20
CA GLN A 49 -22.39 -14.33 10.58
C GLN A 49 -22.20 -14.53 9.07
N GLU A 50 -23.27 -14.31 8.30
CA GLU A 50 -23.17 -14.24 6.85
C GLU A 50 -22.08 -13.24 6.46
N PRO A 51 -21.30 -13.50 5.39
CA PRO A 51 -20.21 -12.62 5.00
C PRO A 51 -20.76 -11.20 4.78
N LYS A 52 -20.34 -10.27 5.65
CA LYS A 52 -20.77 -8.88 5.59
C LYS A 52 -20.45 -8.34 4.20
N LYS A 53 -21.44 -7.75 3.54
CA LYS A 53 -21.25 -7.07 2.25
C LYS A 53 -20.15 -6.02 2.43
N LYS A 54 -19.20 -5.98 1.48
CA LYS A 54 -18.08 -5.03 1.51
C LYS A 54 -18.62 -3.61 1.66
N SER A 55 -18.01 -2.83 2.54
CA SER A 55 -18.38 -1.43 2.72
C SER A 55 -17.98 -0.61 1.49
N LYS A 56 -18.62 0.55 1.27
CA LYS A 56 -18.28 1.45 0.15
C LYS A 56 -16.77 1.81 0.13
N ASN A 57 -16.21 2.14 1.29
CA ASN A 57 -14.78 2.44 1.44
C ASN A 57 -13.88 1.25 1.09
N GLN A 58 -14.33 0.02 1.36
CA GLN A 58 -13.57 -1.18 1.00
C GLN A 58 -13.54 -1.37 -0.52
N ILE A 59 -14.67 -1.10 -1.19
CA ILE A 59 -14.76 -1.18 -2.65
C ILE A 59 -13.86 -0.13 -3.32
N GLU A 60 -13.85 1.11 -2.82
CA GLU A 60 -12.99 2.18 -3.34
C GLU A 60 -11.51 1.87 -3.18
N ARG A 61 -11.12 1.32 -2.02
CA ARG A 61 -9.75 0.89 -1.77
C ARG A 61 -9.33 -0.25 -2.70
N GLU A 62 -10.15 -1.27 -2.86
CA GLU A 62 -9.89 -2.39 -3.77
C GLU A 62 -9.80 -1.90 -5.24
N ALA A 63 -10.65 -0.94 -5.63
CA ALA A 63 -10.58 -0.33 -6.95
C ALA A 63 -9.30 0.47 -7.16
N ALA A 64 -8.84 1.21 -6.15
CA ALA A 64 -7.58 1.95 -6.20
C ALA A 64 -6.37 1.00 -6.29
N GLU A 65 -6.36 -0.07 -5.49
CA GLU A 65 -5.33 -1.12 -5.54
C GLU A 65 -5.28 -1.77 -6.92
N ALA A 66 -6.43 -2.13 -7.50
CA ALA A 66 -6.51 -2.70 -8.84
C ALA A 66 -6.02 -1.73 -9.94
N ARG A 67 -6.30 -0.43 -9.82
CA ARG A 67 -5.79 0.60 -10.75
C ARG A 67 -4.27 0.71 -10.66
N LEU A 68 -3.73 0.73 -9.45
CA LEU A 68 -2.29 0.81 -9.22
C LEU A 68 -1.57 -0.42 -9.76
N GLU A 69 -2.10 -1.62 -9.52
CA GLU A 69 -1.53 -2.87 -10.04
C GLU A 69 -1.52 -2.89 -11.58
N LYS A 70 -2.59 -2.43 -12.24
CA LYS A 70 -2.65 -2.29 -13.69
C LYS A 70 -1.57 -1.34 -14.21
N MET A 71 -1.37 -0.21 -13.55
CA MET A 71 -0.34 0.77 -13.94
C MET A 71 1.08 0.24 -13.72
N ARG A 72 1.30 -0.49 -12.63
CA ARG A 72 2.57 -1.18 -12.37
C ARG A 72 2.86 -2.24 -13.43
N LYS A 73 1.87 -3.06 -13.82
CA LYS A 73 1.99 -4.07 -14.88
C LYS A 73 2.29 -3.44 -16.25
N ALA A 74 1.77 -2.24 -16.51
CA ALA A 74 2.08 -1.47 -17.71
C ALA A 74 3.48 -0.81 -17.69
N GLY A 75 4.24 -0.97 -16.59
CA GLY A 75 5.58 -0.39 -16.45
C GLY A 75 5.59 1.12 -16.20
N MET A 76 4.48 1.68 -15.71
CA MET A 76 4.42 3.11 -15.38
C MET A 76 5.25 3.43 -14.14
N PRO A 77 5.88 4.61 -14.07
CA PRO A 77 6.65 5.03 -12.90
C PRO A 77 5.76 5.12 -11.65
N GLU A 78 6.23 4.53 -10.56
CA GLU A 78 5.56 4.53 -9.25
C GLU A 78 6.26 5.53 -8.31
N TYR A 79 5.50 6.49 -7.80
CA TYR A 79 5.96 7.50 -6.87
C TYR A 79 5.47 7.20 -5.46
N SER A 80 6.36 7.34 -4.48
CA SER A 80 6.02 7.31 -3.06
C SER A 80 5.74 8.73 -2.58
N ILE A 81 4.61 8.91 -1.88
CA ILE A 81 4.12 10.20 -1.39
C ILE A 81 4.42 10.32 0.10
N TRP A 82 4.95 11.49 0.45
CA TRP A 82 5.36 11.86 1.80
C TRP A 82 4.69 13.17 2.21
N LEU A 83 4.43 13.33 3.51
CA LEU A 83 3.94 14.57 4.09
C LEU A 83 4.93 15.07 5.13
N ARG A 84 5.03 16.39 5.29
CA ARG A 84 5.73 17.01 6.43
C ARG A 84 4.99 18.26 6.89
N GLN A 85 5.08 18.59 8.17
CA GLN A 85 4.64 19.91 8.63
C GLN A 85 5.64 20.96 8.14
N LYS A 86 5.15 22.15 7.80
CA LYS A 86 5.99 23.27 7.35
C LYS A 86 6.97 23.64 8.46
N GLY A 87 8.27 23.60 8.14
CA GLY A 87 9.35 23.87 9.08
C GLY A 87 9.81 22.66 9.91
N GLU A 88 9.21 21.47 9.71
CA GLU A 88 9.68 20.23 10.30
C GLU A 88 10.43 19.38 9.26
N ASP A 89 11.55 18.76 9.66
CA ASP A 89 12.37 17.92 8.77
C ASP A 89 11.86 16.48 8.67
N GLN A 90 10.89 16.11 9.51
CA GLN A 90 10.37 14.76 9.58
C GLN A 90 9.33 14.50 8.47
N TRP A 91 9.65 13.55 7.60
CA TRP A 91 8.75 13.08 6.54
C TRP A 91 7.94 11.86 6.99
N PHE A 92 6.64 11.90 6.72
CA PHE A 92 5.68 10.83 7.00
C PHE A 92 5.25 10.12 5.71
N PRO A 93 5.43 8.80 5.58
CA PRO A 93 4.98 8.07 4.39
C PRO A 93 3.46 7.88 4.44
N VAL A 94 2.76 8.26 3.38
CA VAL A 94 1.30 8.19 3.29
C VAL A 94 0.82 7.16 2.27
N GLY A 95 1.50 7.04 1.13
CA GLY A 95 1.09 6.09 0.10
C GLY A 95 1.96 6.10 -1.15
N SER A 96 1.51 5.39 -2.18
CA SER A 96 2.13 5.38 -3.51
C SER A 96 1.11 5.69 -4.61
N LEU A 97 1.61 6.27 -5.69
CA LEU A 97 0.81 6.69 -6.84
C LEU A 97 1.58 6.43 -8.13
N ALA A 98 0.94 5.74 -9.07
CA ALA A 98 1.49 5.50 -10.41
C ALA A 98 0.93 6.51 -11.40
N VAL A 99 1.78 7.06 -12.27
CA VAL A 99 1.39 8.09 -13.26
C VAL A 99 1.93 7.71 -14.62
N GLN A 100 1.16 8.01 -15.68
CA GLN A 100 1.59 7.78 -17.07
C GLN A 100 2.78 8.66 -17.48
N ARG A 101 2.81 9.92 -17.03
CA ARG A 101 3.85 10.90 -17.37
C ARG A 101 4.36 11.60 -16.11
N SER A 102 5.68 11.70 -15.98
CA SER A 102 6.35 12.33 -14.83
C SER A 102 5.94 13.80 -14.62
N SER A 103 5.65 14.56 -15.68
CA SER A 103 5.23 15.96 -15.58
C SER A 103 3.85 16.14 -14.94
N SER A 104 2.99 15.14 -15.00
CA SER A 104 1.61 15.19 -14.49
C SER A 104 1.51 14.72 -13.03
N ILE A 105 2.64 14.48 -12.36
CA ILE A 105 2.67 14.01 -10.97
C ILE A 105 2.03 15.02 -10.02
N ASN A 106 2.35 16.31 -10.17
CA ASN A 106 1.82 17.35 -9.30
C ASN A 106 0.29 17.38 -9.38
N GLU A 107 -0.27 17.43 -10.60
CA GLU A 107 -1.72 17.40 -10.82
C GLU A 107 -2.36 16.11 -10.25
N ALA A 108 -1.74 14.95 -10.48
CA ALA A 108 -2.27 13.68 -10.00
C ALA A 108 -2.28 13.57 -8.46
N ILE A 109 -1.30 14.17 -7.78
CA ILE A 109 -1.26 14.26 -6.31
C ILE A 109 -2.43 15.10 -5.82
N PHE A 110 -2.60 16.33 -6.33
CA PHE A 110 -3.67 17.23 -5.87
C PHE A 110 -5.07 16.73 -6.23
N LYS A 111 -5.23 16.00 -7.34
CA LYS A 111 -6.49 15.35 -7.71
C LYS A 111 -6.94 14.27 -6.71
N ASN A 112 -5.99 13.60 -6.05
CA ASN A 112 -6.25 12.54 -5.08
C ASN A 112 -5.96 12.98 -3.63
N GLU A 113 -5.90 14.29 -3.39
CA GLU A 113 -5.49 14.89 -2.11
C GLU A 113 -6.37 14.40 -0.94
N GLU A 114 -7.69 14.36 -1.11
CA GLU A 114 -8.62 13.92 -0.07
C GLU A 114 -8.37 12.46 0.38
N ALA A 115 -8.10 11.55 -0.56
CA ALA A 115 -7.82 10.15 -0.25
C ALA A 115 -6.49 9.98 0.50
N LEU A 116 -5.47 10.77 0.12
CA LEU A 116 -4.19 10.81 0.82
C LEU A 116 -4.38 11.33 2.24
N TRP A 117 -5.14 12.40 2.42
CA TRP A 117 -5.46 12.95 3.74
C TRP A 117 -6.24 11.98 4.60
N GLN A 118 -7.21 11.26 4.04
CA GLN A 118 -7.95 10.25 4.77
C GLN A 118 -7.02 9.13 5.30
N GLY A 119 -6.03 8.71 4.51
CA GLY A 119 -4.99 7.77 4.94
C GLY A 119 -4.08 8.37 6.01
N ALA A 120 -3.63 9.61 5.80
CA ALA A 120 -2.74 10.34 6.71
C ALA A 120 -3.36 10.54 8.09
N ARG A 121 -4.62 10.99 8.17
CA ARG A 121 -5.35 11.21 9.44
C ARG A 121 -5.51 9.91 10.25
N ARG A 122 -5.62 8.76 9.57
CA ARG A 122 -5.70 7.45 10.24
C ARG A 122 -4.37 6.99 10.79
N GLN A 123 -3.30 7.16 10.02
CA GLN A 123 -1.98 6.67 10.37
C GLN A 123 -1.27 7.61 11.37
N TYR A 124 -1.48 8.91 11.23
CA TYR A 124 -0.78 9.95 11.97
C TYR A 124 -1.78 10.98 12.52
N PRO A 125 -2.31 10.77 13.73
CA PRO A 125 -3.24 11.72 14.33
C PRO A 125 -2.60 13.08 14.65
N LYS A 126 -1.26 13.16 14.74
CA LYS A 126 -0.53 14.40 15.04
C LYS A 126 -0.56 15.45 13.93
N ILE A 127 -0.75 15.00 12.68
CA ILE A 127 -0.85 15.87 11.50
C ILE A 127 -2.31 16.13 11.11
N ALA A 128 -3.26 15.42 11.72
CA ALA A 128 -4.68 15.62 11.48
C ALA A 128 -5.10 17.02 11.95
N GLY A 129 -5.65 17.83 11.04
CA GLY A 129 -6.11 19.19 11.34
C GLY A 129 -5.11 20.31 11.01
N LYS A 130 -3.89 20.00 10.54
CA LYS A 130 -2.91 21.00 10.06
C LYS A 130 -2.69 20.93 8.55
N GLU A 131 -3.77 20.80 7.79
CA GLU A 131 -3.69 20.52 6.35
C GLU A 131 -3.09 21.69 5.57
N GLU A 132 -3.45 22.92 5.94
CA GLU A 132 -2.94 24.14 5.30
C GLU A 132 -1.44 24.39 5.56
N GLU A 133 -0.91 23.83 6.64
CA GLU A 133 0.50 23.96 7.05
C GLU A 133 1.34 22.75 6.63
N THR A 134 0.79 21.78 5.91
CA THR A 134 1.52 20.57 5.53
C THR A 134 1.96 20.67 4.08
N GLU A 135 3.21 20.27 3.84
CA GLU A 135 3.79 20.20 2.52
C GLU A 135 3.76 18.75 2.01
N ILE A 136 3.33 18.57 0.76
CA ILE A 136 3.32 17.27 0.10
C ILE A 136 4.63 17.09 -0.67
N GLY A 137 5.31 15.98 -0.40
CA GLY A 137 6.51 15.56 -1.08
C GLY A 137 6.32 14.26 -1.87
N TYR A 138 7.11 14.06 -2.90
CA TYR A 138 7.13 12.82 -3.66
C TYR A 138 8.55 12.39 -4.01
N LYS A 139 8.74 11.08 -4.16
CA LYS A 139 9.99 10.46 -4.64
C LYS A 139 9.68 9.28 -5.55
N LEU A 140 10.57 8.92 -6.46
CA LEU A 140 10.42 7.68 -7.22
C LEU A 140 10.65 6.47 -6.31
N SER A 141 9.76 5.48 -6.39
CA SER A 141 9.87 4.27 -5.55
C SER A 141 11.04 3.38 -5.97
N GLN A 142 11.51 3.50 -7.23
CA GLN A 142 12.68 2.80 -7.74
C GLN A 142 14.01 3.38 -7.24
N PHE A 143 14.02 4.63 -6.76
CA PHE A 143 15.21 5.35 -6.33
C PHE A 143 15.05 5.80 -4.88
N PRO A 144 15.31 4.91 -3.90
CA PRO A 144 15.14 5.24 -2.49
C PRO A 144 16.13 6.32 -2.00
N ASP A 145 17.25 6.50 -2.71
CA ASP A 145 18.34 7.41 -2.37
C ASP A 145 18.08 8.87 -2.79
N GLU A 146 17.05 9.13 -3.62
CA GLU A 146 16.70 10.48 -4.02
C GLU A 146 16.02 11.26 -2.90
N ASN A 147 16.39 12.54 -2.79
CA ASN A 147 15.73 13.48 -1.89
C ASN A 147 14.25 13.68 -2.28
N VAL A 148 13.41 13.86 -1.26
CA VAL A 148 11.97 14.11 -1.44
C VAL A 148 11.78 15.47 -2.15
N ARG A 149 11.09 15.46 -3.29
CA ARG A 149 10.76 16.67 -4.06
C ARG A 149 9.43 17.21 -3.60
N LEU A 150 9.35 18.52 -3.40
CA LEU A 150 8.09 19.19 -3.02
C LEU A 150 7.14 19.24 -4.22
N ALA A 151 5.90 18.82 -4.00
CA ALA A 151 4.82 19.00 -4.96
C ALA A 151 4.34 20.46 -4.92
N VAL A 152 4.37 21.11 -6.07
CA VAL A 152 3.84 22.48 -6.23
C VAL A 152 2.45 22.36 -6.84
N ARG A 153 1.45 23.00 -6.23
CA ARG A 153 0.10 23.04 -6.79
C ARG A 153 0.18 23.69 -8.17
N PRO A 154 -0.27 23.02 -9.24
CA PRO A 154 -0.30 23.63 -10.55
C PRO A 154 -1.17 24.89 -10.44
N SER A 155 -0.58 26.06 -10.73
CA SER A 155 -1.33 27.30 -10.76
C SER A 155 -2.34 27.19 -11.89
N GLU A 156 -3.62 27.09 -11.54
CA GLU A 156 -4.74 27.13 -12.48
C GLU A 156 -4.79 28.52 -13.11
N GLY A 157 -4.02 28.72 -14.18
CA GLY A 157 -4.16 29.84 -15.09
C GLY A 157 -3.58 31.16 -14.56
N ASN A 158 -2.43 31.55 -15.10
CA ASN A 158 -2.23 32.98 -15.34
C ASN A 158 -3.37 33.44 -16.27
N PRO A 159 -4.24 34.39 -15.86
CA PRO A 159 -5.34 34.86 -16.71
C PRO A 159 -4.82 35.39 -18.06
N VAL A 160 -3.59 35.90 -18.08
CA VAL A 160 -2.88 36.36 -19.28
C VAL A 160 -2.55 35.20 -20.24
N LYS A 161 -2.19 34.01 -19.73
CA LYS A 161 -1.87 32.85 -20.57
C LYS A 161 -3.13 32.29 -21.22
N ASN A 162 -4.23 32.21 -20.47
CA ASN A 162 -5.54 31.79 -20.99
C ASN A 162 -6.12 32.82 -21.99
N PHE A 163 -5.77 34.09 -21.86
CA PHE A 163 -6.11 35.14 -22.83
C PHE A 163 -5.26 35.06 -24.10
N PHE A 164 -3.93 34.90 -23.95
CA PHE A 164 -3.02 34.76 -25.09
C PHE A 164 -3.24 33.47 -25.89
N ASP A 165 -3.52 32.35 -25.22
CA ASP A 165 -3.82 31.07 -25.87
C ASP A 165 -5.14 31.16 -26.68
N LYS A 166 -6.09 32.00 -26.26
CA LYS A 166 -7.32 32.32 -27.03
C LYS A 166 -7.08 33.24 -28.22
N LEU A 167 -6.07 34.11 -28.17
CA LEU A 167 -5.70 34.98 -29.29
C LEU A 167 -4.81 34.28 -30.32
N LEU A 168 -3.96 33.34 -29.89
CA LEU A 168 -2.97 32.69 -30.74
C LEU A 168 -3.44 31.36 -31.35
N ASN A 169 -4.53 30.76 -30.86
CA ASN A 169 -5.17 29.60 -31.49
C ASN A 169 -6.57 29.97 -32.02
N PRO A 170 -6.68 30.68 -33.16
CA PRO A 170 -7.96 31.05 -33.77
C PRO A 170 -8.76 29.88 -34.37
N LEU A 171 -8.24 28.65 -34.28
CA LEU A 171 -8.81 27.44 -34.88
C LEU A 171 -9.48 26.47 -33.88
N ASN A 172 -9.65 26.88 -32.62
CA ASN A 172 -10.35 26.08 -31.61
C ASN A 172 -11.37 26.91 -30.82
N THR A 173 -12.04 27.83 -31.53
CA THR A 173 -13.22 28.55 -31.05
C THR A 173 -14.39 28.10 -31.92
N ASP A 174 -14.98 26.95 -31.61
CA ASP A 174 -16.27 26.54 -32.16
C ASP A 174 -17.10 25.90 -31.03
N ASP A 175 -18.20 26.59 -30.71
CA ASP A 175 -19.33 26.37 -29.78
C ASP A 175 -19.13 26.52 -28.24
#